data_AF-A0ABD2GGD0-F1
#
_entry.id   AF-A0ABD2GGD0-F1
#
_cell.length_a   1.000
_cell.length_b   1.000
_cell.length_c   1.000
_cell.angle_alpha   90.00
_cell.angle_beta   90.00
_cell.angle_gamma   90.00
#
_symmetry.space_group_name_H-M   'P 1'
#
loop_
_entity.id
_entity.type
_entity.pdbx_description
1 polymer ?
#
loop_
_entity_poly.entity_id
_entity_poly.type
_entity_poly.pdbx_seq_one_letter_code
_entity_poly.pdbx_strand_id
1 'polypeptide(L)'
;MGVSRLPSAALTFKQFLQRQKVLGIYRNMLRTIRQVPDKTDRKYLSEWARDEFKRNKNATEQDAVRMMVTQANKHLEELQGSLALAKS
;
A
#
# COMPACT_ATOMS: atom_id res chain seq x y z
N MET A 1 -36.50 -1.77 -20.65
CA MET A 1 -35.11 -2.00 -20.19
C MET A 1 -34.43 -0.65 -20.03
N GLY A 2 -34.11 -0.24 -18.80
CA GLY A 2 -33.48 1.06 -18.55
C GLY A 2 -31.99 1.02 -18.90
N VAL A 3 -31.54 1.92 -19.77
CA VAL A 3 -30.11 2.10 -20.08
C VAL A 3 -29.39 2.62 -18.83
N SER A 4 -28.42 1.84 -18.35
CA SER A 4 -27.54 2.26 -17.25
C SER A 4 -26.76 3.49 -17.65
N ARG A 5 -26.96 4.61 -16.94
CA ARG A 5 -26.25 5.89 -17.14
C ARG A 5 -24.79 5.87 -16.64
N LEU A 6 -24.33 4.73 -16.13
CA LEU A 6 -22.97 4.60 -15.64
C LEU A 6 -22.01 4.44 -16.83
N PRO A 7 -20.89 5.18 -16.86
CA PRO A 7 -19.83 4.96 -17.83
C PRO A 7 -19.39 3.50 -17.83
N SER A 8 -19.00 2.95 -18.98
CA SER A 8 -18.50 1.57 -19.08
C SER A 8 -17.24 1.31 -18.21
N ALA A 9 -16.51 2.38 -17.87
CA ALA A 9 -15.37 2.34 -16.96
C ALA A 9 -15.73 2.47 -15.46
N ALA A 10 -17.02 2.59 -15.12
CA ALA A 10 -17.45 2.72 -13.73
C ALA A 10 -17.21 1.40 -12.97
N LEU A 11 -16.50 1.50 -11.85
CA LEU A 11 -16.30 0.35 -10.96
C LEU A 11 -17.64 -0.12 -10.41
N THR A 12 -17.83 -1.44 -10.35
CA THR A 12 -18.93 -2.02 -9.58
C THR A 12 -18.82 -1.61 -8.10
N PHE A 13 -19.92 -1.63 -7.36
CA PHE A 13 -19.93 -1.27 -5.94
C PHE A 13 -18.90 -2.09 -5.13
N LYS A 14 -18.78 -3.39 -5.41
CA LYS A 14 -17.79 -4.27 -4.77
C LYS A 14 -16.35 -3.83 -5.07
N GLN A 15 -16.04 -3.53 -6.33
CA GLN A 15 -14.72 -3.02 -6.75
C GLN A 15 -14.43 -1.64 -6.13
N PHE A 16 -15.43 -0.77 -6.02
CA PHE A 16 -15.29 0.54 -5.36
C PHE A 16 -14.94 0.39 -3.87
N LEU A 17 -15.67 -0.46 -3.14
CA LEU A 17 -15.38 -0.72 -1.73
C LEU A 17 -14.00 -1.35 -1.52
N GLN A 18 -13.61 -2.29 -2.39
CA GLN A 18 -12.27 -2.89 -2.37
C GLN A 18 -11.20 -1.82 -2.60
N ARG A 19 -11.37 -0.94 -3.59
CA ARG A 19 -10.45 0.17 -3.85
C ARG A 19 -10.34 1.11 -2.65
N GLN A 20 -11.44 1.44 -1.99
CA GLN A 20 -11.41 2.28 -0.78
C GLN A 20 -10.60 1.62 0.35
N LYS A 21 -10.75 0.31 0.58
CA LYS A 21 -9.95 -0.42 1.57
C LYS A 21 -8.46 -0.38 1.25
N VAL A 22 -8.08 -0.66 -0.01
CA VAL A 22 -6.68 -0.63 -0.45
C VAL A 22 -6.08 0.77 -0.29
N LEU A 23 -6.81 1.82 -0.68
CA LEU A 23 -6.38 3.20 -0.48
C LEU A 23 -6.25 3.57 1.00
N GLY A 24 -7.10 3.02 1.87
CA GLY A 24 -7.00 3.18 3.32
C GLY A 24 -5.68 2.62 3.85
N ILE A 25 -5.33 1.40 3.44
CA ILE A 25 -4.06 0.75 3.81
C ILE A 25 -2.87 1.58 3.32
N TYR A 26 -2.88 1.99 2.05
CA TYR A 26 -1.82 2.82 1.46
C TYR A 26 -1.57 4.11 2.25
N ARG A 27 -2.64 4.86 2.57
CA ARG A 27 -2.52 6.09 3.34
C ARG A 27 -1.98 5.83 4.74
N ASN A 28 -2.39 4.72 5.36
CA ASN A 28 -1.89 4.36 6.68
C ASN A 28 -0.39 4.04 6.65
N MET A 29 0.06 3.23 5.68
CA MET A 29 1.47 2.92 5.47
C MET A 29 2.32 4.18 5.28
N LEU A 30 1.87 5.12 4.43
CA LEU A 30 2.59 6.39 4.24
C LEU A 30 2.65 7.25 5.52
N ARG A 31 1.62 7.21 6.37
CA ARG A 31 1.64 7.91 7.67
C ARG A 31 2.66 7.27 8.61
N THR A 32 2.73 5.95 8.66
CA THR A 32 3.74 5.23 9.45
C THR A 32 5.15 5.56 8.96
N ILE A 33 5.39 5.52 7.65
CA ILE A 33 6.70 5.86 7.07
C ILE A 33 7.14 7.28 7.44
N ARG A 34 6.21 8.25 7.52
CA ARG A 34 6.53 9.62 7.95
C ARG A 34 7.09 9.73 9.37
N GLN A 35 6.84 8.74 10.23
CA GLN A 35 7.37 8.71 11.60
C GLN A 35 8.83 8.22 11.66
N VAL A 36 9.37 7.68 10.57
CA VAL A 36 10.77 7.23 10.51
C VAL A 36 11.70 8.45 10.67
N PRO A 37 12.58 8.49 11.68
CA PRO A 37 13.37 9.68 12.00
C PRO A 37 14.43 9.99 10.92
N ASP A 38 15.00 8.96 10.32
CA ASP A 38 15.98 9.10 9.24
C ASP A 38 15.30 9.55 7.94
N LYS A 39 15.84 10.61 7.30
CA LYS A 39 15.27 11.20 6.09
C LYS A 39 15.53 10.34 4.84
N THR A 40 16.66 9.64 4.80
CA THR A 40 17.05 8.76 3.70
C THR A 40 16.16 7.54 3.68
N ASP A 41 16.00 6.88 4.83
CA ASP A 41 15.13 5.72 4.99
C ASP A 41 13.67 6.07 4.74
N ARG A 42 13.21 7.22 5.25
CA ARG A 42 11.85 7.72 4.99
C ARG A 42 11.59 7.91 3.50
N LYS A 43 12.56 8.46 2.77
CA LYS A 43 12.44 8.65 1.31
C LYS A 43 12.40 7.30 0.60
N TYR A 44 13.34 6.43 0.89
CA TYR A 44 13.43 5.08 0.32
C TYR A 44 12.12 4.29 0.53
N LEU A 45 11.64 4.24 1.77
CA LEU A 45 10.41 3.52 2.12
C LEU A 45 9.17 4.12 1.44
N SER A 46 9.11 5.45 1.30
CA SER A 46 8.01 6.13 0.61
C SER A 46 7.99 5.84 -0.89
N GLU A 47 9.17 5.79 -1.52
CA GLU A 47 9.33 5.45 -2.94
C GLU A 47 9.00 3.98 -3.18
N TRP A 48 9.54 3.09 -2.36
CA TRP A 48 9.24 1.67 -2.41
C TRP A 48 7.74 1.39 -2.23
N ALA A 49 7.08 2.01 -1.24
CA ALA A 49 5.65 1.83 -1.02
C ALA A 49 4.82 2.34 -2.21
N ARG A 50 5.24 3.43 -2.86
CA ARG A 50 4.58 3.92 -4.08
C ARG A 50 4.71 2.93 -5.23
N ASP A 51 5.89 2.38 -5.44
CA ASP A 51 6.16 1.45 -6.52
C ASP A 51 5.44 0.12 -6.30
N GLU A 52 5.38 -0.35 -5.05
CA GLU A 52 4.66 -1.57 -4.68
C GLU A 52 3.16 -1.47 -4.97
N PHE A 53 2.53 -0.34 -4.59
CA PHE A 53 1.11 -0.11 -4.88
C PHE A 53 0.85 0.16 -6.37
N LYS A 54 1.83 0.72 -7.11
CA LYS A 54 1.74 0.85 -8.57
C LYS A 54 1.82 -0.50 -9.28
N ARG A 55 2.76 -1.38 -8.89
CA ARG A 55 2.89 -2.75 -9.43
C ARG A 55 1.58 -3.52 -9.27
N ASN A 56 0.91 -3.35 -8.14
CA ASN A 56 -0.34 -4.03 -7.82
C ASN A 56 -1.61 -3.28 -8.24
N LYS A 57 -1.50 -2.19 -9.02
CA LYS A 57 -2.65 -1.40 -9.48
C LYS A 57 -3.66 -2.23 -10.29
N ASN A 58 -3.18 -3.28 -10.97
CA ASN A 58 -3.99 -4.19 -11.78
C ASN A 58 -4.29 -5.51 -11.05
N ALA A 59 -3.79 -5.69 -9.81
CA ALA A 59 -4.04 -6.89 -9.04
C ALA A 59 -5.50 -6.89 -8.55
N THR A 60 -6.29 -7.83 -9.06
CA THR A 60 -7.71 -8.00 -8.72
C THR A 60 -7.93 -8.87 -7.48
N GLU A 61 -6.96 -9.70 -7.11
CA GLU A 61 -7.05 -10.67 -6.02
C GLU A 61 -6.78 -10.05 -4.65
N GLN A 62 -7.77 -10.10 -3.74
CA GLN A 62 -7.67 -9.51 -2.39
C GLN A 62 -6.60 -10.15 -1.52
N ASP A 63 -6.40 -11.47 -1.66
CA ASP A 63 -5.45 -12.21 -0.82
C ASP A 63 -4.00 -11.90 -1.21
N ALA A 64 -3.73 -11.67 -2.49
CA ALA A 64 -2.44 -11.18 -2.96
C ALA A 64 -2.11 -9.82 -2.34
N VAL A 65 -3.07 -8.88 -2.32
CA VAL A 65 -2.86 -7.56 -1.71
C VAL A 65 -2.60 -7.66 -0.20
N ARG A 66 -3.32 -8.53 0.51
CA ARG A 66 -3.09 -8.77 1.94
C ARG A 66 -1.72 -9.38 2.21
N MET A 67 -1.33 -10.41 1.46
CA MET A 67 -0.01 -11.02 1.57
C MET A 67 1.11 -10.00 1.32
N MET A 68 0.97 -9.17 0.29
CA MET A 68 1.96 -8.15 -0.04
C MET A 68 2.09 -7.08 1.05
N VAL A 69 0.98 -6.68 1.68
CA VAL A 69 1.02 -5.76 2.83
C VAL A 69 1.69 -6.40 4.04
N THR A 70 1.41 -7.67 4.33
CA THR A 70 2.06 -8.40 5.42
C THR A 70 3.57 -8.53 5.18
N GLN A 71 3.98 -8.89 3.97
CA GLN A 71 5.38 -8.99 3.58
C GLN A 71 6.08 -7.63 3.64
N ALA A 72 5.38 -6.58 3.23
CA ALA A 72 5.84 -5.22 3.33
C ALA A 72 6.12 -4.77 4.77
N ASN A 73 5.21 -5.08 5.70
CA ASN A 73 5.41 -4.77 7.12
C ASN A 73 6.57 -5.57 7.72
N LYS A 74 6.72 -6.83 7.33
CA LYS A 74 7.82 -7.68 7.80
C LYS A 74 9.18 -7.09 7.39
N HIS A 75 9.32 -6.67 6.13
CA HIS A 75 10.55 -6.01 5.67
C HIS A 75 10.81 -4.67 6.37
N LEU A 76 9.75 -3.93 6.73
CA LEU A 76 9.88 -2.71 7.52
C LEU A 76 10.44 -3.01 8.93
N GLU A 77 9.91 -4.03 9.61
CA GLU A 77 10.38 -4.44 10.94
C GLU A 77 11.84 -4.92 10.89
N GLU A 78 12.21 -5.73 9.88
CA GLU A 78 13.59 -6.19 9.68
C GLU A 78 14.55 -5.00 9.46
N LEU A 79 14.13 -4.01 8.66
CA LEU A 79 14.92 -2.80 8.42
C LEU A 79 15.07 -1.98 9.71
N GLN A 80 13.99 -1.79 10.46
CA GLN A 80 14.01 -1.06 11.75
C GLN A 80 14.90 -1.74 12.78
N GLY A 81 14.84 -3.06 12.90
CA GLY A 81 15.71 -3.83 13.80
C GLY A 81 17.17 -3.69 13.40
N SER A 82 17.48 -3.80 12.11
CA SER A 82 18.84 -3.62 11.60
C SER A 82 19.38 -2.21 11.85
N LEU A 83 18.55 -1.19 11.68
CA LEU A 83 18.91 0.22 11.95
C LEU A 83 19.10 0.51 13.44
N ALA A 84 18.35 -0.15 14.32
CA ALA A 84 18.54 -0.03 15.76
C ALA A 84 19.88 -0.64 16.20
N LEU A 85 20.24 -1.79 15.63
CA LEU A 85 21.52 -2.47 15.88
C LEU A 85 22.72 -1.72 15.29
N ALA A 86 22.55 -1.01 14.18
CA ALA A 86 23.62 -0.21 13.57
C ALA A 86 23.91 1.10 14.34
N LYS A 87 23.00 1.52 15.22
CA LYS A 87 23.15 2.73 16.06
C LYS A 87 23.70 2.43 17.46
N SER A 88 23.87 1.15 17.82
CA SER A 88 24.49 0.69 19.07
C SER A 88 25.99 0.51 18.96
#